data_AF-A0A2K8NWT0-F1
#
_entry.id   AF-A0A2K8NWT0-F1
#
_cell.length_a   1.000
_cell.length_b   1.000
_cell.length_c   1.000
_cell.angle_alpha   90.00
_cell.angle_beta   90.00
_cell.angle_gamma   90.00
#
_symmetry.space_group_name_H-M   'P 1'
#
loop_
_entity.id
_entity.type
_entity.pdbx_description
1 polymer ?
#
loop_
_entity_poly.entity_id
_entity_poly.type
_entity_poly.pdbx_seq_one_letter_code
_entity_poly.pdbx_strand_id
1 'polypeptide(L)'
;MKNGLDSIFWAYFDEYIKKDTSSIFKKINNDLKEKVNEIYEVTYYSLFQIQLLRNESLVNIEPEKFKEYSTYIVDNYNELFLFTFQDKNTESKFKELDEINKSFIKEVIESLVLNHIIKTSFISSEEVNPNYYWNFASLCALASKFEYDINFKHEKEKKYYYSTVYPFVITMLMIDVLKPYDMIDKIKKIYTRKNISEAYKTGRELTSNEKEWIAPMISLLKNEDEFNAFILNFKKDNWDTIDIKQKFKMIHELSKITTIFLRDNLKSISVISEGTEVYEAIYAYLPSFLASSKEQRKINTKTFDGPLKSVYSLSPINQKDFNPAWTFKHTKKFKEFKKIKYRPEKLVDFIARVKYATSYMEIINKTKRNNGVLGDCLISFKKVGIVQTMGFYVENNETYEFNYKNVKFKLINLDAKNFTKLLIKVNRFEEIADYNSQMSVLLKIISLMITIDPKAPKVFEYSWEILLKYYIIAFGPYKKNMMIFTNKDFEIIEFKINKLLTQYKKLQQKDKVIDSIGVIYKLQTFK
;
A
#
# COMPACT_ATOMS: atom_id res chain seq x y z
N MET A 1 -7.00 -14.34 -4.75
CA MET A 1 -6.71 -14.08 -3.32
C MET A 1 -7.70 -14.89 -2.48
N LYS A 2 -7.26 -15.67 -1.47
CA LYS A 2 -8.13 -16.62 -0.74
C LYS A 2 -8.82 -16.03 0.51
N ASN A 3 -8.72 -14.73 0.79
CA ASN A 3 -9.06 -14.19 2.11
C ASN A 3 -10.08 -13.08 2.03
N GLY A 4 -10.96 -13.06 3.02
CA GLY A 4 -12.02 -12.09 3.15
C GLY A 4 -13.33 -12.73 3.57
N LEU A 5 -13.47 -14.06 3.52
CA LEU A 5 -14.78 -14.71 3.71
C LEU A 5 -15.46 -14.36 5.05
N ASP A 6 -14.67 -14.12 6.10
CA ASP A 6 -15.14 -13.69 7.42
C ASP A 6 -14.58 -12.30 7.80
N SER A 7 -14.44 -11.38 6.84
CA SER A 7 -13.95 -10.02 7.11
C SER A 7 -15.03 -9.11 7.69
N ILE A 8 -14.61 -7.92 8.12
CA ILE A 8 -15.55 -6.89 8.61
C ILE A 8 -16.55 -6.49 7.53
N PHE A 9 -16.17 -6.47 6.25
CA PHE A 9 -17.08 -6.24 5.14
C PHE A 9 -18.20 -7.28 5.11
N TRP A 10 -17.87 -8.57 5.19
CA TRP A 10 -18.87 -9.63 5.18
C TRP A 10 -19.77 -9.66 6.42
N ALA A 11 -19.26 -9.22 7.58
CA ALA A 11 -20.07 -9.05 8.79
C ALA A 11 -21.15 -7.95 8.63
N TYR A 12 -20.99 -7.05 7.67
CA TYR A 12 -21.86 -5.90 7.41
C TYR A 12 -22.47 -5.90 6.01
N PHE A 13 -22.29 -6.97 5.25
CA PHE A 13 -22.71 -7.09 3.86
C PHE A 13 -24.20 -6.77 3.65
N ASP A 14 -25.07 -7.28 4.52
CA ASP A 14 -26.52 -7.03 4.45
C ASP A 14 -26.90 -5.55 4.64
N GLU A 15 -26.03 -4.69 5.18
CA GLU A 15 -26.30 -3.24 5.28
C GLU A 15 -26.19 -2.56 3.89
N TYR A 16 -25.57 -3.22 2.89
CA TYR A 16 -25.36 -2.69 1.55
C TYR A 16 -26.30 -3.29 0.50
N ILE A 17 -26.79 -4.50 0.73
CA ILE A 17 -27.72 -5.17 -0.18
C ILE A 17 -29.14 -4.93 0.28
N LYS A 18 -29.92 -4.20 -0.53
CA LYS A 18 -31.37 -4.14 -0.31
C LYS A 18 -31.92 -5.55 -0.56
N LYS A 19 -32.66 -6.09 0.42
CA LYS A 19 -33.19 -7.47 0.39
C LYS A 19 -33.99 -7.81 -0.88
N ASP A 20 -34.51 -6.79 -1.57
CA ASP A 20 -35.45 -6.97 -2.67
C ASP A 20 -34.84 -6.73 -4.07
N THR A 21 -33.57 -6.34 -4.21
CA THR A 21 -33.09 -5.77 -5.49
C THR A 21 -32.25 -6.69 -6.38
N SER A 22 -31.72 -7.81 -5.89
CA SER A 22 -30.86 -8.67 -6.72
C SER A 22 -30.98 -10.15 -6.33
N SER A 23 -31.22 -11.00 -7.34
CA SER A 23 -31.46 -12.43 -7.15
C SER A 23 -30.17 -13.19 -6.78
N ILE A 24 -29.01 -12.70 -7.21
CA ILE A 24 -27.71 -13.37 -7.02
C ILE A 24 -27.24 -13.41 -5.56
N PHE A 25 -27.77 -12.53 -4.70
CA PHE A 25 -27.35 -12.44 -3.29
C PHE A 25 -28.30 -13.14 -2.30
N LYS A 26 -29.33 -13.84 -2.78
CA LYS A 26 -30.30 -14.53 -1.91
C LYS A 26 -29.67 -15.61 -1.03
N LYS A 27 -28.59 -16.27 -1.48
CA LYS A 27 -27.89 -17.32 -0.74
C LYS A 27 -26.37 -17.07 -0.74
N ILE A 28 -25.88 -16.51 0.36
CA ILE A 28 -24.45 -16.23 0.53
C ILE A 28 -23.72 -17.52 0.95
N ASN A 29 -22.94 -18.09 0.03
CA ASN A 29 -22.03 -19.21 0.28
C ASN A 29 -20.56 -18.79 0.02
N ASN A 30 -19.60 -19.68 0.29
CA ASN A 30 -18.18 -19.36 0.12
C ASN A 30 -17.80 -19.09 -1.36
N ASP A 31 -18.40 -19.80 -2.32
CA ASP A 31 -18.14 -19.56 -3.75
C ASP A 31 -18.56 -18.15 -4.18
N LEU A 32 -19.76 -17.72 -3.79
CA LEU A 32 -20.25 -16.37 -4.04
C LEU A 32 -19.33 -15.32 -3.39
N LYS A 33 -18.91 -15.55 -2.15
CA LYS A 33 -18.00 -14.65 -1.45
C LYS A 33 -16.65 -14.52 -2.16
N GLU A 34 -16.09 -15.62 -2.64
CA GLU A 34 -14.85 -15.63 -3.42
C GLU A 34 -15.00 -14.84 -4.72
N LYS A 35 -16.07 -15.09 -5.49
CA LYS A 35 -16.40 -14.37 -6.72
C LYS A 35 -16.58 -12.86 -6.49
N VAL A 36 -17.36 -12.48 -5.48
CA VAL A 36 -17.59 -11.07 -5.13
C VAL A 36 -16.31 -10.38 -4.69
N ASN A 37 -15.47 -11.03 -3.87
CA ASN A 37 -14.19 -10.46 -3.47
C ASN A 37 -13.27 -10.23 -4.68
N GLU A 38 -13.22 -11.17 -5.63
CA GLU A 38 -12.44 -11.02 -6.86
C GLU A 38 -12.93 -9.84 -7.70
N ILE A 39 -14.24 -9.79 -7.99
CA ILE A 39 -14.85 -8.67 -8.74
C ILE A 39 -14.60 -7.34 -8.02
N TYR A 40 -14.67 -7.30 -6.69
CA TYR A 40 -14.42 -6.09 -5.92
C TYR A 40 -12.98 -5.59 -6.11
N GLU A 41 -11.98 -6.44 -5.91
CA GLU A 41 -10.57 -6.03 -6.04
C GLU A 41 -10.25 -5.57 -7.46
N VAL A 42 -10.78 -6.30 -8.47
CA VAL A 42 -10.64 -5.94 -9.89
C VAL A 42 -11.27 -4.58 -10.13
N THR A 43 -12.54 -4.39 -9.78
CA THR A 43 -13.27 -3.12 -9.93
C THR A 43 -12.54 -1.97 -9.26
N TYR A 44 -12.06 -2.16 -8.03
CA TYR A 44 -11.34 -1.13 -7.28
C TYR A 44 -10.05 -0.71 -7.98
N TYR A 45 -9.30 -1.65 -8.55
CA TYR A 45 -8.14 -1.33 -9.40
C TYR A 45 -8.56 -0.61 -10.70
N SER A 46 -9.62 -1.08 -11.35
CA SER A 46 -10.12 -0.52 -12.61
C SER A 46 -10.48 0.96 -12.51
N LEU A 47 -10.97 1.43 -11.36
CA LEU A 47 -11.27 2.85 -11.15
C LEU A 47 -10.04 3.76 -11.32
N PHE A 48 -8.83 3.27 -11.07
CA PHE A 48 -7.59 4.01 -11.33
C PHE A 48 -7.19 3.93 -12.80
N GLN A 49 -7.50 2.83 -13.49
CA GLN A 49 -7.26 2.71 -14.93
C GLN A 49 -8.23 3.55 -15.76
N ILE A 50 -9.47 3.74 -15.28
CA ILE A 50 -10.43 4.69 -15.86
C ILE A 50 -9.94 6.14 -15.68
N GLN A 51 -9.32 6.46 -14.53
CA GLN A 51 -8.68 7.78 -14.32
C GLN A 51 -7.56 8.02 -15.34
N LEU A 52 -6.70 7.02 -15.58
CA LEU A 52 -5.66 7.11 -16.60
C LEU A 52 -6.25 7.26 -18.01
N LEU A 53 -7.27 6.47 -18.35
CA LEU A 53 -7.94 6.54 -19.65
C LEU A 53 -8.53 7.93 -19.95
N ARG A 54 -9.12 8.56 -18.93
CA ARG A 54 -9.74 9.89 -19.04
C ARG A 54 -8.76 11.04 -18.79
N ASN A 55 -7.56 10.74 -18.29
CA ASN A 55 -6.59 11.70 -17.81
C ASN A 55 -7.18 12.70 -16.77
N GLU A 56 -8.05 12.21 -15.89
CA GLU A 56 -8.74 13.04 -14.90
C GLU A 56 -8.84 12.32 -13.56
N SER A 57 -8.66 13.05 -12.47
CA SER A 57 -8.88 12.55 -11.11
C SER A 57 -10.35 12.15 -10.87
N LEU A 58 -10.58 10.99 -10.27
CA LEU A 58 -11.93 10.55 -9.92
C LEU A 58 -12.38 11.18 -8.60
N VAL A 59 -13.30 12.13 -8.67
CA VAL A 59 -13.86 12.84 -7.50
C VAL A 59 -15.15 12.23 -6.97
N ASN A 60 -15.95 11.60 -7.83
CA ASN A 60 -17.16 10.86 -7.48
C ASN A 60 -17.45 9.79 -8.55
N ILE A 61 -18.46 8.95 -8.30
CA ILE A 61 -19.04 8.07 -9.33
C ILE A 61 -20.54 8.25 -9.27
N GLU A 62 -21.10 8.83 -10.32
CA GLU A 62 -22.53 9.04 -10.47
C GLU A 62 -23.22 7.72 -10.84
N PRO A 63 -24.41 7.38 -10.28
CA PRO A 63 -25.15 6.16 -10.60
C PRO A 63 -25.37 5.94 -12.11
N GLU A 64 -25.54 7.01 -12.87
CA GLU A 64 -25.74 7.01 -14.32
C GLU A 64 -24.53 6.43 -15.07
N LYS A 65 -23.32 6.54 -14.49
CA LYS A 65 -22.07 6.02 -15.08
C LYS A 65 -21.80 4.55 -14.73
N PHE A 66 -22.64 3.92 -13.91
CA PHE A 66 -22.38 2.54 -13.45
C PHE A 66 -22.29 1.55 -14.60
N LYS A 67 -23.19 1.66 -15.58
CA LYS A 67 -23.23 0.78 -16.75
C LYS A 67 -22.02 0.98 -17.67
N GLU A 68 -21.55 2.23 -17.80
CA GLU A 68 -20.33 2.54 -18.54
C GLU A 68 -19.13 1.86 -17.88
N TYR A 69 -19.00 2.01 -16.55
CA TYR A 69 -17.88 1.47 -15.78
C TYR A 69 -17.89 -0.05 -15.78
N SER A 70 -19.05 -0.67 -15.55
CA SER A 70 -19.19 -2.13 -15.56
C SER A 70 -18.88 -2.72 -16.93
N THR A 71 -19.25 -2.04 -18.02
CA THR A 71 -18.93 -2.47 -19.39
C THR A 71 -17.42 -2.41 -19.65
N TYR A 72 -16.77 -1.28 -19.37
CA TYR A 72 -15.31 -1.16 -19.48
C TYR A 72 -14.58 -2.25 -18.68
N ILE A 73 -15.01 -2.51 -17.44
CA ILE A 73 -14.39 -3.51 -16.56
C ILE A 73 -14.54 -4.93 -17.14
N VAL A 74 -15.72 -5.28 -17.64
CA VAL A 74 -15.97 -6.60 -18.22
C VAL A 74 -15.17 -6.81 -19.51
N ASP A 75 -15.12 -5.79 -20.38
CA ASP A 75 -14.41 -5.87 -21.66
C ASP A 75 -12.89 -6.05 -21.46
N ASN A 76 -12.35 -5.56 -20.34
CA ASN A 76 -10.92 -5.63 -20.00
C ASN A 76 -10.62 -6.55 -18.80
N TYR A 77 -11.54 -7.43 -18.42
CA TYR A 77 -11.51 -8.11 -17.11
C TYR A 77 -10.25 -8.97 -16.91
N ASN A 78 -9.80 -9.68 -17.94
CA ASN A 78 -8.64 -10.57 -17.86
C ASN A 78 -7.35 -9.80 -17.58
N GLU A 79 -7.09 -8.73 -18.33
CA GLU A 79 -5.97 -7.82 -18.11
C GLU A 79 -6.04 -7.18 -16.72
N LEU A 80 -7.20 -6.65 -16.34
CA LEU A 80 -7.41 -6.04 -15.03
C LEU A 80 -7.16 -7.03 -13.88
N PHE A 81 -7.59 -8.29 -14.02
CA PHE A 81 -7.32 -9.35 -13.06
C PHE A 81 -5.82 -9.61 -12.90
N LEU A 82 -5.09 -9.75 -14.01
CA LEU A 82 -3.64 -9.98 -14.00
C LEU A 82 -2.89 -8.87 -13.25
N PHE A 83 -3.23 -7.60 -13.52
CA PHE A 83 -2.62 -6.46 -12.86
C PHE A 83 -3.06 -6.26 -11.41
N THR A 84 -4.29 -6.69 -11.06
CA THR A 84 -4.79 -6.61 -9.69
C THR A 84 -4.06 -7.58 -8.76
N PHE A 85 -3.88 -8.83 -9.17
CA PHE A 85 -3.33 -9.86 -8.28
C PHE A 85 -1.81 -10.03 -8.40
N GLN A 86 -1.21 -9.65 -9.54
CA GLN A 86 0.24 -9.67 -9.85
C GLN A 86 0.97 -10.97 -9.48
N ASP A 87 0.24 -12.06 -9.26
CA ASP A 87 0.72 -13.31 -8.71
C ASP A 87 0.32 -14.43 -9.66
N LYS A 88 1.33 -15.03 -10.30
CA LYS A 88 1.15 -16.05 -11.34
C LYS A 88 0.36 -17.27 -10.87
N ASN A 89 0.29 -17.52 -9.55
CA ASN A 89 -0.40 -18.67 -8.98
C ASN A 89 -1.86 -18.40 -8.63
N THR A 90 -2.35 -17.16 -8.80
CA THR A 90 -3.75 -16.84 -8.53
C THR A 90 -4.60 -17.09 -9.75
N GLU A 91 -5.44 -18.12 -9.71
CA GLU A 91 -6.41 -18.40 -10.76
C GLU A 91 -7.68 -17.57 -10.58
N SER A 92 -8.18 -17.01 -11.69
CA SER A 92 -9.45 -16.30 -11.77
C SER A 92 -10.62 -17.26 -11.57
N LYS A 93 -11.68 -16.79 -10.92
CA LYS A 93 -12.99 -17.48 -10.85
C LYS A 93 -13.78 -17.37 -12.15
N PHE A 94 -13.37 -16.48 -13.04
CA PHE A 94 -13.98 -16.21 -14.34
C PHE A 94 -12.96 -16.46 -15.46
N LYS A 95 -12.46 -17.70 -15.58
CA LYS A 95 -11.46 -18.07 -16.61
C LYS A 95 -12.01 -17.88 -18.03
N GLU A 96 -13.28 -18.20 -18.24
CA GLU A 96 -14.00 -17.98 -19.50
C GLU A 96 -15.09 -16.93 -19.26
N LEU A 97 -15.03 -15.82 -20.00
CA LEU A 97 -16.01 -14.75 -19.94
C LEU A 97 -17.14 -15.03 -20.94
N ASP A 98 -17.96 -16.05 -20.65
CA ASP A 98 -19.22 -16.27 -21.34
C ASP A 98 -20.26 -15.19 -20.95
N GLU A 99 -21.39 -15.13 -21.66
CA GLU A 99 -22.41 -14.11 -21.40
C GLU A 99 -23.01 -14.20 -19.99
N ILE A 100 -23.04 -15.40 -19.40
CA ILE A 100 -23.49 -15.62 -18.02
C ILE A 100 -22.53 -14.96 -17.04
N ASN A 101 -21.22 -15.21 -17.16
CA ASN A 101 -20.20 -14.62 -16.31
C ASN A 101 -20.12 -13.10 -16.51
N LYS A 102 -20.20 -12.61 -17.75
CA LYS A 102 -20.26 -11.17 -18.03
C LYS A 102 -21.44 -10.51 -17.35
N SER A 103 -22.64 -11.11 -17.46
CA SER A 103 -23.85 -10.59 -16.82
C SER A 103 -23.73 -10.60 -15.29
N PHE A 104 -23.21 -11.69 -14.71
CA PHE A 104 -22.96 -11.80 -13.28
C PHE A 104 -22.00 -10.72 -12.78
N ILE A 105 -20.88 -10.50 -13.49
CA ILE A 105 -19.89 -9.49 -13.13
C ILE A 105 -20.52 -8.09 -13.16
N LYS A 106 -21.26 -7.75 -14.23
CA LYS A 106 -21.96 -6.45 -14.33
C LYS A 106 -22.93 -6.25 -13.18
N GLU A 107 -23.77 -7.24 -12.89
CA GLU A 107 -24.75 -7.15 -11.80
C GLU A 107 -24.06 -6.92 -10.46
N VAL A 108 -22.98 -7.66 -10.14
CA VAL A 108 -22.22 -7.46 -8.90
C VAL A 108 -21.58 -6.07 -8.82
N ILE A 109 -21.02 -5.57 -9.93
CA ILE A 109 -20.38 -4.24 -9.97
C ILE A 109 -21.41 -3.15 -9.67
N GLU A 110 -22.53 -3.16 -10.40
CA GLU A 110 -23.53 -2.09 -10.39
C GLU A 110 -24.38 -2.12 -9.11
N SER A 111 -24.81 -3.30 -8.67
CA SER A 111 -25.72 -3.41 -7.52
C SER A 111 -25.02 -3.28 -6.18
N LEU A 112 -23.75 -3.71 -6.08
CA LEU A 112 -23.03 -3.83 -4.82
C LEU A 112 -21.72 -3.02 -4.80
N VAL A 113 -20.78 -3.31 -5.70
CA VAL A 113 -19.38 -2.87 -5.54
C VAL A 113 -19.26 -1.35 -5.65
N LEU A 114 -19.78 -0.74 -6.73
CA LEU A 114 -19.70 0.71 -6.91
C LEU A 114 -20.45 1.46 -5.80
N ASN A 115 -21.66 1.00 -5.47
CA ASN A 115 -22.45 1.54 -4.36
C ASN A 115 -21.69 1.53 -3.03
N HIS A 116 -20.99 0.44 -2.76
CA HIS A 116 -20.17 0.33 -1.56
C HIS A 116 -18.95 1.27 -1.62
N ILE A 117 -18.21 1.29 -2.73
CA ILE A 117 -17.02 2.14 -2.89
C ILE A 117 -17.38 3.62 -2.67
N ILE A 118 -18.45 4.11 -3.32
CA ILE A 118 -18.92 5.50 -3.18
C ILE A 118 -19.14 5.87 -1.71
N LYS A 119 -19.78 5.00 -0.94
CA LYS A 119 -20.11 5.25 0.47
C LYS A 119 -18.93 5.18 1.44
N THR A 120 -17.82 4.55 1.05
CA THR A 120 -16.82 4.07 2.03
C THR A 120 -15.39 4.42 1.69
N SER A 121 -15.11 4.75 0.43
CA SER A 121 -13.75 4.84 -0.09
C SER A 121 -13.38 6.22 -0.61
N PHE A 122 -14.33 7.15 -0.81
CA PHE A 122 -14.00 8.54 -1.13
C PHE A 122 -13.64 9.30 0.14
N ILE A 123 -12.51 10.00 0.09
CA ILE A 123 -11.96 10.79 1.19
C ILE A 123 -11.97 12.26 0.78
N SER A 124 -12.61 13.10 1.59
CA SER A 124 -12.53 14.54 1.43
C SER A 124 -11.13 15.04 1.80
N SER A 125 -10.64 16.04 1.07
CA SER A 125 -9.40 16.76 1.41
C SER A 125 -9.40 17.37 2.84
N GLU A 126 -10.57 17.59 3.45
CA GLU A 126 -10.69 18.03 4.85
C GLU A 126 -10.59 16.89 5.87
N GLU A 127 -10.84 15.65 5.44
CA GLU A 127 -10.88 14.44 6.28
C GLU A 127 -9.61 13.59 6.15
N VAL A 128 -8.58 14.11 5.49
CA VAL A 128 -7.31 13.39 5.28
C VAL A 128 -6.73 12.98 6.63
N ASN A 129 -6.38 11.71 6.73
CA ASN A 129 -5.79 11.15 7.92
C ASN A 129 -4.44 11.86 8.21
N PRO A 130 -4.25 12.52 9.36
CA PRO A 130 -2.98 13.19 9.66
C PRO A 130 -1.85 12.21 10.01
N ASN A 131 -2.12 10.90 10.02
CA ASN A 131 -1.12 9.88 10.32
C ASN A 131 -0.14 9.70 9.15
N TYR A 132 1.13 10.03 9.39
CA TYR A 132 2.22 9.85 8.43
C TYR A 132 2.26 8.45 7.82
N TYR A 133 2.15 7.39 8.63
CA TYR A 133 2.24 6.01 8.17
C TYR A 133 1.11 5.65 7.22
N TRP A 134 -0.10 6.16 7.49
CA TRP A 134 -1.26 5.98 6.63
C TRP A 134 -1.07 6.69 5.29
N ASN A 135 -0.61 7.94 5.30
CA ASN A 135 -0.43 8.72 4.07
C ASN A 135 0.72 8.17 3.23
N PHE A 136 1.81 7.72 3.84
CA PHE A 136 2.91 7.08 3.11
C PHE A 136 2.46 5.77 2.47
N ALA A 137 1.73 4.93 3.21
CA ALA A 137 1.13 3.72 2.65
C ALA A 137 0.15 4.04 1.51
N SER A 138 -0.61 5.13 1.62
CA SER A 138 -1.53 5.58 0.59
C SER A 138 -0.80 6.04 -0.67
N LEU A 139 0.32 6.75 -0.52
CA LEU A 139 1.17 7.13 -1.64
C LEU A 139 1.82 5.90 -2.32
N CYS A 140 2.24 4.88 -1.55
CA CYS A 140 2.72 3.61 -2.09
C CYS A 140 1.64 2.85 -2.87
N ALA A 141 0.41 2.83 -2.33
CA ALA A 141 -0.73 2.21 -2.99
C ALA A 141 -1.07 2.96 -4.28
N LEU A 142 -1.07 4.30 -4.27
CA LEU A 142 -1.30 5.13 -5.45
C LEU A 142 -0.25 4.86 -6.54
N ALA A 143 1.03 4.83 -6.17
CA ALA A 143 2.12 4.46 -7.08
C ALA A 143 1.89 3.07 -7.69
N SER A 144 1.37 2.13 -6.91
CA SER A 144 1.06 0.78 -7.38
C SER A 144 -0.14 0.72 -8.32
N LYS A 145 -1.15 1.57 -8.11
CA LYS A 145 -2.35 1.66 -8.97
C LYS A 145 -2.07 2.36 -10.29
N PHE A 146 -1.14 3.30 -10.29
CA PHE A 146 -0.66 4.00 -11.49
C PHE A 146 0.61 3.41 -12.08
N GLU A 147 1.10 2.24 -11.62
CA GLU A 147 2.35 1.67 -12.13
C GLU A 147 2.28 1.46 -13.63
N TYR A 148 1.26 0.75 -14.12
CA TYR A 148 1.04 0.51 -15.55
C TYR A 148 -0.25 1.17 -16.02
N ASP A 149 -0.24 1.59 -17.28
CA ASP A 149 -1.45 1.99 -18.00
C ASP A 149 -1.90 0.84 -18.89
N ILE A 150 -3.00 0.18 -18.53
CA ILE A 150 -3.52 -0.95 -19.30
C ILE A 150 -4.15 -0.52 -20.63
N ASN A 151 -4.52 0.76 -20.74
CA ASN A 151 -5.18 1.31 -21.93
C ASN A 151 -4.19 1.53 -23.08
N PHE A 152 -2.88 1.54 -22.78
CA PHE A 152 -1.82 1.72 -23.76
C PHE A 152 -0.87 0.52 -23.79
N LYS A 153 -1.12 -0.40 -24.73
CA LYS A 153 -0.32 -1.61 -24.96
C LYS A 153 0.61 -1.45 -26.16
N HIS A 154 1.85 -1.89 -26.04
CA HIS A 154 2.71 -2.07 -27.21
C HIS A 154 2.26 -3.32 -27.98
N GLU A 155 1.58 -3.13 -29.11
CA GLU A 155 0.97 -4.22 -29.87
C GLU A 155 1.97 -5.30 -30.29
N LYS A 156 3.20 -4.91 -30.66
CA LYS A 156 4.24 -5.83 -31.14
C LYS A 156 4.92 -6.63 -30.03
N GLU A 157 5.11 -6.02 -28.85
CA GLU A 157 5.85 -6.65 -27.74
C GLU A 157 4.93 -7.26 -26.68
N LYS A 158 3.61 -7.07 -26.81
CA LYS A 158 2.59 -7.41 -25.80
C LYS A 158 2.96 -6.89 -24.40
N LYS A 159 3.69 -5.77 -24.33
CA LYS A 159 4.19 -5.14 -23.10
C LYS A 159 3.33 -3.92 -22.75
N TYR A 160 3.12 -3.72 -21.46
CA TYR A 160 2.48 -2.53 -20.92
C TYR A 160 3.54 -1.56 -20.43
N TYR A 161 3.36 -0.27 -20.74
CA TYR A 161 4.25 0.77 -20.27
C TYR A 161 3.81 1.30 -18.92
N TYR A 162 4.75 1.93 -18.22
CA TYR A 162 4.43 2.73 -17.06
C TYR A 162 3.56 3.92 -17.46
N SER A 163 2.62 4.28 -16.60
CA SER A 163 1.77 5.45 -16.83
C SER A 163 2.58 6.75 -16.77
N THR A 164 2.05 7.80 -17.36
CA THR A 164 2.60 9.17 -17.31
C THR A 164 2.75 9.67 -15.86
N VAL A 165 1.87 9.21 -14.96
CA VAL A 165 1.84 9.62 -13.55
C VAL A 165 2.92 8.93 -12.70
N TYR A 166 3.32 7.71 -13.08
CA TYR A 166 4.17 6.86 -12.24
C TYR A 166 5.51 7.50 -11.84
N PRO A 167 6.29 8.13 -12.75
CA PRO A 167 7.56 8.75 -12.36
C PRO A 167 7.40 9.86 -11.33
N PHE A 168 6.31 10.64 -11.40
CA PHE A 168 6.02 11.70 -10.44
C PHE A 168 5.74 11.12 -9.05
N VAL A 169 4.87 10.12 -8.95
CA VAL A 169 4.51 9.50 -7.65
C VAL A 169 5.70 8.75 -7.05
N ILE A 170 6.52 8.09 -7.88
CA ILE A 170 7.79 7.50 -7.41
C ILE A 170 8.73 8.58 -6.87
N THR A 171 8.85 9.72 -7.53
CA THR A 171 9.65 10.85 -7.04
C THR A 171 9.18 11.29 -5.65
N MET A 172 7.87 11.46 -5.45
CA MET A 172 7.30 11.81 -4.15
C MET A 172 7.65 10.79 -3.04
N LEU A 173 7.66 9.49 -3.36
CA LEU A 173 8.03 8.42 -2.43
C LEU A 173 9.52 8.43 -2.09
N MET A 174 10.37 8.59 -3.12
CA MET A 174 11.81 8.55 -2.99
C MET A 174 12.32 9.70 -2.11
N ILE A 175 11.78 10.91 -2.29
CA ILE A 175 12.13 12.07 -1.46
C ILE A 175 11.33 12.16 -0.16
N ASP A 176 10.24 11.38 -0.04
CA ASP A 176 9.32 11.38 1.11
C ASP A 176 8.77 12.77 1.44
N VAL A 177 7.92 13.26 0.55
CA VAL A 177 7.24 14.57 0.66
C VAL A 177 6.45 14.76 1.96
N LEU A 178 6.14 13.67 2.67
CA LEU A 178 5.42 13.66 3.94
C LEU A 178 6.33 13.92 5.15
N LYS A 179 7.66 13.95 4.95
CA LYS A 179 8.65 14.26 5.97
C LYS A 179 9.67 15.31 5.47
N PRO A 180 9.26 16.60 5.36
CA PRO A 180 10.10 17.67 4.80
C PRO A 180 11.49 17.82 5.42
N TYR A 181 11.65 17.47 6.70
CA TYR A 181 12.94 17.50 7.40
C TYR A 181 14.01 16.58 6.76
N ASP A 182 13.60 15.48 6.13
CA ASP A 182 14.52 14.49 5.56
C ASP A 182 14.65 14.63 4.03
N MET A 183 13.86 15.50 3.38
CA MET A 183 13.74 15.55 1.92
C MET A 183 15.07 15.88 1.24
N ILE A 184 15.81 16.87 1.73
CA ILE A 184 17.12 17.26 1.18
C ILE A 184 18.11 16.10 1.21
N ASP A 185 18.21 15.41 2.35
CA ASP A 185 19.16 14.31 2.52
C ASP A 185 18.81 13.14 1.58
N LYS A 186 17.51 12.87 1.40
CA LYS A 186 17.03 11.87 0.45
C LYS A 186 17.37 12.27 -0.99
N ILE A 187 17.08 13.51 -1.39
CA ILE A 187 17.41 14.01 -2.73
C ILE A 187 18.90 13.86 -3.00
N LYS A 188 19.76 14.32 -2.06
CA LYS A 188 21.22 14.22 -2.17
C LYS A 188 21.73 12.79 -2.22
N LYS A 189 21.06 11.84 -1.59
CA LYS A 189 21.45 10.42 -1.64
C LYS A 189 21.04 9.73 -2.95
N ILE A 190 19.88 10.09 -3.50
CA ILE A 190 19.29 9.42 -4.66
C ILE A 190 19.82 10.02 -5.97
N TYR A 191 19.76 11.35 -6.12
CA TYR A 191 20.04 12.04 -7.37
C TYR A 191 21.51 12.46 -7.47
N THR A 192 22.43 11.55 -7.13
CA THR A 192 23.87 11.76 -7.29
C THR A 192 24.29 11.55 -8.74
N ARG A 193 25.41 12.19 -9.15
CA ARG A 193 26.02 11.95 -10.46
C ARG A 193 26.32 10.47 -10.69
N LYS A 194 26.76 9.75 -9.65
CA LYS A 194 27.04 8.30 -9.69
C LYS A 194 25.78 7.52 -10.07
N ASN A 195 24.71 7.68 -9.30
CA ASN A 195 23.45 6.96 -9.50
C ASN A 195 22.83 7.27 -10.87
N ILE A 196 22.84 8.55 -11.27
CA ILE A 196 22.29 8.97 -12.56
C ILE A 196 23.13 8.43 -13.71
N SER A 197 24.47 8.45 -13.59
CA SER A 197 25.36 7.86 -14.60
C SER A 197 25.16 6.35 -14.73
N GLU A 198 25.02 5.65 -13.61
CA GLU A 198 24.73 4.22 -13.59
C GLU A 198 23.39 3.92 -14.27
N ALA A 199 22.34 4.67 -13.94
CA ALA A 199 21.03 4.56 -14.60
C ALA A 199 21.09 4.92 -16.09
N TYR A 200 21.97 5.84 -16.50
CA TYR A 200 22.18 6.18 -17.90
C TYR A 200 22.93 5.11 -18.68
N LYS A 201 23.84 4.38 -18.02
CA LYS A 201 24.60 3.25 -18.61
C LYS A 201 23.80 1.95 -18.64
N THR A 202 22.78 1.80 -17.79
CA THR A 202 21.99 0.58 -17.64
C THR A 202 20.59 0.74 -18.22
N GLY A 203 20.18 -0.14 -19.13
CA GLY A 203 18.87 -0.06 -19.80
C GLY A 203 18.94 0.44 -21.24
N ARG A 204 17.78 0.76 -21.84
CA ARG A 204 17.69 1.14 -23.26
C ARG A 204 18.36 2.48 -23.56
N GLU A 205 18.89 2.61 -24.78
CA GLU A 205 19.41 3.89 -25.24
C GLU A 205 18.32 4.95 -25.35
N LEU A 206 18.71 6.20 -25.07
CA LEU A 206 17.84 7.36 -25.27
C LEU A 206 17.94 7.84 -26.71
N THR A 207 16.79 8.13 -27.30
CA THR A 207 16.70 8.80 -28.61
C THR A 207 17.24 10.24 -28.53
N SER A 208 17.51 10.86 -29.68
CA SER A 208 17.97 12.26 -29.72
C SER A 208 17.00 13.23 -29.05
N ASN A 209 15.70 13.08 -29.32
CA ASN A 209 14.66 13.91 -28.71
C ASN A 209 14.61 13.75 -27.18
N GLU A 210 14.81 12.52 -26.68
CA GLU A 210 14.89 12.25 -25.24
C GLU A 210 16.14 12.87 -24.59
N LYS A 211 17.27 12.88 -25.31
CA LYS A 211 18.50 13.53 -24.86
C LYS A 211 18.33 15.05 -24.77
N GLU A 212 17.68 15.66 -25.77
CA GLU A 212 17.36 17.09 -25.77
C GLU A 212 16.41 17.46 -24.62
N TRP A 213 15.37 16.65 -24.42
CA TRP A 213 14.40 16.85 -23.34
C TRP A 213 15.05 16.90 -21.95
N ILE A 214 16.00 16.00 -21.67
CA ILE A 214 16.63 15.93 -20.35
C ILE A 214 17.87 16.84 -20.21
N ALA A 215 18.36 17.41 -21.31
CA ALA A 215 19.60 18.20 -21.32
C ALA A 215 19.61 19.37 -20.31
N PRO A 216 18.53 20.17 -20.14
CA PRO A 216 18.52 21.24 -19.15
C PRO A 216 18.78 20.73 -17.72
N MET A 217 18.14 19.61 -17.36
CA MET A 217 18.27 19.02 -16.03
C MET A 217 19.64 18.38 -15.81
N ILE A 218 20.22 17.76 -16.85
CA ILE A 218 21.61 17.27 -16.80
C ILE A 218 22.60 18.42 -16.64
N SER A 219 22.36 19.57 -17.29
CA SER A 219 23.18 20.77 -17.10
C SER A 219 23.11 21.27 -15.66
N LEU A 220 21.91 21.35 -15.08
CA LEU A 220 21.70 21.72 -13.69
C LEU A 220 22.51 20.81 -12.75
N LEU A 221 22.49 19.48 -12.96
CA LEU A 221 23.24 18.50 -12.15
C LEU A 221 24.77 18.62 -12.28
N LYS A 222 25.27 19.20 -13.38
CA LYS A 222 26.70 19.48 -13.58
C LYS A 222 27.13 20.74 -12.85
N ASN A 223 26.23 21.68 -12.59
CA ASN A 223 26.49 22.87 -11.79
C ASN A 223 26.07 22.63 -10.33
N GLU A 224 27.04 22.34 -9.45
CA GLU A 224 26.73 21.99 -8.05
C GLU A 224 26.05 23.14 -7.29
N ASP A 225 26.40 24.39 -7.59
CA ASP A 225 25.81 25.56 -6.92
C ASP A 225 24.35 25.74 -7.32
N GLU A 226 24.03 25.64 -8.62
CA GLU A 226 22.66 25.71 -9.10
C GLU A 226 21.81 24.52 -8.61
N PHE A 227 22.37 23.31 -8.61
CA PHE A 227 21.67 22.14 -8.09
C PHE A 227 21.42 22.25 -6.58
N ASN A 228 22.40 22.73 -5.82
CA ASN A 228 22.23 23.00 -4.39
C ASN A 228 21.16 24.08 -4.15
N ALA A 229 21.17 25.17 -4.93
CA ALA A 229 20.15 26.22 -4.86
C ALA A 229 18.74 25.66 -5.16
N PHE A 230 18.62 24.79 -6.16
CA PHE A 230 17.38 24.09 -6.46
C PHE A 230 16.93 23.21 -5.29
N ILE A 231 17.82 22.39 -4.72
CA ILE A 231 17.52 21.50 -3.59
C ILE A 231 17.13 22.28 -2.33
N LEU A 232 17.68 23.48 -2.11
CA LEU A 232 17.35 24.32 -0.94
C LEU A 232 15.86 24.68 -0.89
N ASN A 233 15.14 24.69 -2.02
CA ASN A 233 13.69 24.89 -2.03
C ASN A 233 12.93 23.75 -1.33
N PHE A 234 13.52 22.54 -1.25
CA PHE A 234 12.95 21.40 -0.52
C PHE A 234 13.29 21.42 0.98
N LYS A 235 14.04 22.42 1.46
CA LYS A 235 14.22 22.63 2.89
C LYS A 235 12.86 22.89 3.51
N LYS A 236 12.57 22.28 4.66
CA LYS A 236 11.28 22.43 5.35
C LYS A 236 10.78 23.87 5.41
N ASP A 237 11.64 24.81 5.83
CA ASP A 237 11.22 26.21 6.01
C ASP A 237 10.72 26.84 4.70
N ASN A 238 11.34 26.49 3.57
CA ASN A 238 10.90 26.93 2.25
C ASN A 238 9.67 26.14 1.81
N TRP A 239 9.72 24.81 1.95
CA TRP A 239 8.64 23.89 1.58
C TRP A 239 7.29 24.22 2.25
N ASP A 240 7.32 24.62 3.53
CA ASP A 240 6.10 24.94 4.28
C ASP A 240 5.47 26.28 3.84
N THR A 241 6.23 27.15 3.15
CA THR A 241 5.77 28.48 2.72
C THR A 241 5.20 28.52 1.30
N ILE A 242 5.65 27.60 0.45
CA ILE A 242 5.21 27.52 -0.95
C ILE A 242 3.86 26.80 -1.10
N ASP A 243 3.13 27.13 -2.16
CA ASP A 243 1.83 26.53 -2.47
C ASP A 243 1.94 25.15 -3.13
N ILE A 244 0.82 24.43 -3.27
CA ILE A 244 0.79 23.08 -3.88
C ILE A 244 1.24 23.10 -5.34
N LYS A 245 0.93 24.16 -6.10
CA LYS A 245 1.29 24.26 -7.52
C LYS A 245 2.80 24.41 -7.67
N GLN A 246 3.44 25.19 -6.82
CA GLN A 246 4.89 25.34 -6.73
C GLN A 246 5.55 24.03 -6.29
N LYS A 247 5.01 23.37 -5.25
CA LYS A 247 5.47 22.03 -4.82
C LYS A 247 5.40 21.02 -5.96
N PHE A 248 4.28 20.99 -6.68
CA PHE A 248 4.10 20.13 -7.84
C PHE A 248 5.17 20.38 -8.90
N LYS A 249 5.38 21.65 -9.30
CA LYS A 249 6.40 22.02 -10.29
C LYS A 249 7.79 21.54 -9.87
N MET A 250 8.18 21.76 -8.62
CA MET A 250 9.48 21.31 -8.13
C MET A 250 9.64 19.78 -8.15
N ILE A 251 8.60 19.04 -7.75
CA ILE A 251 8.61 17.57 -7.80
C ILE A 251 8.65 17.10 -9.25
N HIS A 252 7.94 17.77 -10.17
CA HIS A 252 7.93 17.45 -11.60
C HIS A 252 9.32 17.65 -12.22
N GLU A 253 10.04 18.72 -11.88
CA GLU A 253 11.43 18.88 -12.34
C GLU A 253 12.34 17.74 -11.86
N LEU A 254 12.22 17.30 -10.60
CA LEU A 254 12.93 16.11 -10.12
C LEU A 254 12.48 14.83 -10.83
N SER A 255 11.19 14.72 -11.16
CA SER A 255 10.64 13.52 -11.80
C SER A 255 11.15 13.32 -13.23
N LYS A 256 11.58 14.39 -13.91
CA LYS A 256 12.34 14.30 -15.17
C LYS A 256 13.62 13.49 -15.01
N ILE A 257 14.33 13.58 -13.88
CA ILE A 257 15.47 12.68 -13.61
C ILE A 257 14.97 11.29 -13.26
N THR A 258 13.86 11.20 -12.53
CA THR A 258 13.26 9.91 -12.17
C THR A 258 12.92 9.05 -13.38
N THR A 259 12.53 9.63 -14.52
CA THR A 259 12.27 8.88 -15.75
C THR A 259 13.52 8.17 -16.28
N ILE A 260 14.73 8.68 -16.05
CA ILE A 260 15.98 8.00 -16.42
C ILE A 260 16.08 6.67 -15.68
N PHE A 261 15.72 6.65 -14.39
CA PHE A 261 15.75 5.40 -13.60
C PHE A 261 14.69 4.38 -14.03
N LEU A 262 13.64 4.81 -14.74
CA LEU A 262 12.49 3.99 -15.10
C LEU A 262 12.39 3.70 -16.60
N ARG A 263 13.38 4.14 -17.40
CA ARG A 263 13.31 4.25 -18.87
C ARG A 263 12.98 2.96 -19.61
N ASP A 264 13.33 1.80 -19.04
CA ASP A 264 13.12 0.50 -19.68
C ASP A 264 11.63 0.11 -19.81
N ASN A 265 10.78 0.71 -18.98
CA ASN A 265 9.33 0.47 -18.99
C ASN A 265 8.54 1.72 -19.34
N LEU A 266 9.19 2.83 -19.69
CA LEU A 266 8.55 4.02 -20.24
C LEU A 266 8.59 3.98 -21.76
N LYS A 267 7.48 4.33 -22.40
CA LYS A 267 7.42 4.50 -23.86
C LYS A 267 8.43 5.54 -24.34
N SER A 268 8.54 6.65 -23.60
CA SER A 268 9.55 7.69 -23.76
C SER A 268 9.86 8.29 -22.39
N ILE A 269 11.08 8.75 -22.13
CA ILE A 269 11.38 9.51 -20.91
C ILE A 269 10.75 10.91 -20.90
N SER A 270 10.31 11.40 -22.07
CA SER A 270 9.54 12.64 -22.21
C SER A 270 8.03 12.46 -21.98
N VAL A 271 7.59 11.26 -21.56
CA VAL A 271 6.16 10.93 -21.37
C VAL A 271 5.46 11.83 -20.35
N ILE A 272 6.20 12.42 -19.41
CA ILE A 272 5.64 13.35 -18.42
C ILE A 272 5.46 14.78 -18.95
N SER A 273 6.00 15.09 -20.15
CA SER A 273 5.91 16.37 -20.85
C SER A 273 6.05 17.57 -19.90
N GLU A 274 5.28 18.64 -20.13
CA GLU A 274 5.17 19.83 -19.27
C GLU A 274 4.42 19.57 -17.95
N GLY A 275 3.89 18.36 -17.74
CA GLY A 275 3.27 17.95 -16.47
C GLY A 275 1.77 18.26 -16.32
N THR A 276 1.10 18.88 -17.30
CA THR A 276 -0.35 19.16 -17.24
C THR A 276 -1.16 17.88 -17.06
N GLU A 277 -0.92 16.86 -17.88
CA GLU A 277 -1.62 15.57 -17.80
C GLU A 277 -1.39 14.90 -16.43
N VAL A 278 -0.14 14.92 -15.97
CA VAL A 278 0.23 14.39 -14.65
C VAL A 278 -0.54 15.13 -13.55
N TYR A 279 -0.63 16.46 -13.64
CA TYR A 279 -1.33 17.30 -12.67
C TYR A 279 -2.82 16.97 -12.61
N GLU A 280 -3.50 16.87 -13.75
CA GLU A 280 -4.94 16.59 -13.85
C GLU A 280 -5.29 15.19 -13.31
N ALA A 281 -4.49 14.18 -13.69
CA ALA A 281 -4.70 12.80 -13.28
C ALA A 281 -4.54 12.58 -11.77
N ILE A 282 -3.75 13.42 -11.07
CA ILE A 282 -3.54 13.31 -9.61
C ILE A 282 -4.07 14.49 -8.79
N TYR A 283 -4.71 15.46 -9.44
CA TYR A 283 -5.18 16.72 -8.84
C TYR A 283 -5.89 16.51 -7.51
N ALA A 284 -6.84 15.57 -7.45
CA ALA A 284 -7.63 15.30 -6.24
C ALA A 284 -6.80 14.74 -5.07
N TYR A 285 -5.63 14.16 -5.35
CA TYR A 285 -4.75 13.56 -4.35
C TYR A 285 -3.71 14.55 -3.81
N LEU A 286 -3.39 15.62 -4.54
CA LEU A 286 -2.35 16.58 -4.16
C LEU A 286 -2.55 17.18 -2.76
N PRO A 287 -3.77 17.58 -2.32
CA PRO A 287 -3.98 18.08 -0.97
C PRO A 287 -3.59 17.07 0.12
N SER A 288 -3.77 15.77 -0.13
CA SER A 288 -3.46 14.72 0.85
C SER A 288 -1.97 14.55 1.11
N PHE A 289 -1.11 14.96 0.17
CA PHE A 289 0.32 14.69 0.22
C PHE A 289 1.20 15.96 0.24
N LEU A 290 0.74 17.06 -0.36
CA LEU A 290 1.53 18.28 -0.54
C LEU A 290 1.04 19.46 0.29
N ALA A 291 -0.08 19.35 1.00
CA ALA A 291 -0.56 20.46 1.81
C ALA A 291 0.42 20.80 2.96
N SER A 292 0.71 22.09 3.14
CA SER A 292 1.58 22.59 4.20
C SER A 292 0.87 22.48 5.56
N SER A 293 1.50 21.89 6.57
CA SER A 293 1.00 21.98 7.95
C SER A 293 1.83 23.01 8.72
N LYS A 294 1.22 24.13 9.13
CA LYS A 294 1.88 25.03 10.09
C LYS A 294 1.99 24.42 11.49
N GLU A 295 1.21 23.39 11.83
CA GLU A 295 1.34 22.69 13.10
C GLU A 295 0.55 21.38 13.10
N GLN A 296 1.09 20.41 13.82
CA GLN A 296 0.47 19.17 14.29
C GLN A 296 -0.98 18.88 13.84
N ARG A 297 -1.11 17.96 12.88
CA ARG A 297 -2.33 17.16 12.60
C ARG A 297 -3.58 17.91 12.11
N LYS A 298 -3.46 19.13 11.60
CA LYS A 298 -4.49 19.71 10.74
C LYS A 298 -3.84 20.24 9.47
N ILE A 299 -4.30 19.74 8.32
CA ILE A 299 -4.02 20.35 7.03
C ILE A 299 -4.52 21.80 7.12
N ASN A 300 -3.63 22.76 6.90
CA ASN A 300 -4.02 24.16 6.95
C ASN A 300 -4.81 24.47 5.67
N THR A 301 -6.13 24.37 5.74
CA THR A 301 -6.99 24.67 4.59
C THR A 301 -7.03 26.16 4.22
N LYS A 302 -6.34 27.02 4.97
CA LYS A 302 -6.23 28.47 4.68
C LYS A 302 -5.21 28.81 3.60
N THR A 303 -4.41 27.87 3.12
CA THR A 303 -3.61 28.05 1.88
C THR A 303 -4.42 27.71 0.62
N PHE A 304 -5.72 27.41 0.75
CA PHE A 304 -6.61 27.16 -0.37
C PHE A 304 -7.51 28.38 -0.61
N ASP A 305 -7.34 29.00 -1.77
CA ASP A 305 -8.42 29.69 -2.45
C ASP A 305 -8.92 28.79 -3.59
N GLY A 306 -10.24 28.60 -3.70
CA GLY A 306 -10.88 27.92 -4.84
C GLY A 306 -11.16 26.40 -4.70
N PRO A 307 -11.34 25.69 -5.84
CA PRO A 307 -12.02 24.38 -5.92
C PRO A 307 -11.31 23.19 -5.24
N LEU A 308 -10.07 23.33 -4.75
CA LEU A 308 -9.31 22.25 -4.09
C LEU A 308 -9.73 21.93 -2.64
N LYS A 309 -10.43 22.85 -1.98
CA LYS A 309 -10.75 22.76 -0.54
C LYS A 309 -11.78 21.68 -0.19
N SER A 310 -12.61 21.29 -1.14
CA SER A 310 -13.71 20.35 -0.96
C SER A 310 -13.63 19.18 -1.95
N VAL A 311 -12.43 18.86 -2.43
CA VAL A 311 -12.24 17.77 -3.39
C VAL A 311 -12.25 16.45 -2.66
N TYR A 312 -12.94 15.48 -3.27
CA TYR A 312 -12.93 14.09 -2.86
C TYR A 312 -11.95 13.33 -3.75
N SER A 313 -11.28 12.33 -3.18
CA SER A 313 -10.46 11.40 -3.93
C SER A 313 -10.79 9.97 -3.53
N LEU A 314 -10.73 9.04 -4.48
CA LEU A 314 -10.82 7.63 -4.17
C LEU A 314 -9.61 7.21 -3.32
N SER A 315 -9.82 6.61 -2.15
CA SER A 315 -8.71 6.15 -1.31
C SER A 315 -7.81 5.20 -2.10
N PRO A 316 -6.48 5.42 -2.12
CA PRO A 316 -5.58 4.49 -2.81
C PRO A 316 -5.56 3.10 -2.15
N ILE A 317 -5.87 3.02 -0.85
CA ILE A 317 -5.91 1.78 -0.08
C ILE A 317 -7.35 1.26 -0.05
N ASN A 318 -7.58 0.09 -0.65
CA ASN A 318 -8.81 -0.66 -0.42
C ASN A 318 -8.87 -1.16 1.02
N GLN A 319 -9.79 -0.60 1.82
CA GLN A 319 -9.97 -0.89 3.24
C GLN A 319 -11.11 -1.89 3.51
N LYS A 320 -11.75 -2.45 2.47
CA LYS A 320 -12.94 -3.31 2.59
C LYS A 320 -12.84 -4.31 3.75
N ASP A 321 -11.74 -5.05 3.83
CA ASP A 321 -11.61 -6.16 4.78
C ASP A 321 -11.03 -5.80 6.16
N PHE A 322 -10.54 -4.59 6.36
CA PHE A 322 -9.86 -4.17 7.60
C PHE A 322 -10.17 -2.71 8.01
N ASN A 323 -11.35 -2.21 7.64
CA ASN A 323 -11.76 -0.84 7.93
C ASN A 323 -11.81 -0.57 9.46
N PRO A 324 -10.95 0.32 10.01
CA PRO A 324 -10.85 0.54 11.45
C PRO A 324 -12.15 1.08 12.07
N ALA A 325 -12.86 1.96 11.35
CA ALA A 325 -14.11 2.54 11.83
C ALA A 325 -15.20 1.46 11.97
N TRP A 326 -15.23 0.49 11.08
CA TRP A 326 -16.19 -0.62 11.13
C TRP A 326 -15.83 -1.64 12.18
N THR A 327 -14.55 -1.96 12.35
CA THR A 327 -14.08 -2.77 13.48
C THR A 327 -14.49 -2.14 14.80
N PHE A 328 -14.36 -0.82 14.92
CA PHE A 328 -14.81 -0.10 16.11
C PHE A 328 -16.33 -0.14 16.29
N LYS A 329 -17.11 0.14 15.23
CA LYS A 329 -18.58 -0.01 15.23
C LYS A 329 -19.00 -1.40 15.68
N HIS A 330 -18.32 -2.43 15.20
CA HIS A 330 -18.60 -3.83 15.50
C HIS A 330 -18.33 -4.20 16.95
N THR A 331 -17.11 -3.96 17.42
CA THR A 331 -16.70 -4.28 18.79
C THR A 331 -17.54 -3.54 19.85
N LYS A 332 -18.07 -2.35 19.53
CA LYS A 332 -18.96 -1.59 20.42
C LYS A 332 -20.34 -2.20 20.66
N LYS A 333 -20.87 -3.00 19.72
CA LYS A 333 -22.25 -3.55 19.77
C LYS A 333 -22.47 -4.58 20.89
N PHE A 334 -21.41 -5.21 21.39
CA PHE A 334 -21.52 -6.33 22.34
C PHE A 334 -21.62 -5.86 23.79
N LYS A 335 -22.11 -6.70 24.71
CA LYS A 335 -22.16 -6.37 26.16
C LYS A 335 -20.75 -6.23 26.74
N GLU A 336 -20.58 -5.36 27.73
CA GLU A 336 -19.25 -4.95 28.24
C GLU A 336 -18.36 -6.08 28.76
N PHE A 337 -18.93 -7.07 29.46
CA PHE A 337 -18.19 -8.26 29.92
C PHE A 337 -17.72 -9.19 28.78
N LYS A 338 -18.29 -9.04 27.58
CA LYS A 338 -17.85 -9.74 26.36
C LYS A 338 -16.91 -8.87 25.51
N LYS A 339 -16.71 -7.58 25.86
CA LYS A 339 -15.86 -6.66 25.10
C LYS A 339 -14.39 -6.90 25.42
N ILE A 340 -13.59 -7.03 24.37
CA ILE A 340 -12.15 -6.88 24.47
C ILE A 340 -11.87 -5.39 24.57
N LYS A 341 -11.28 -4.93 25.67
CA LYS A 341 -10.96 -3.51 25.88
C LYS A 341 -9.76 -3.12 25.03
N TYR A 342 -9.87 -2.10 24.19
CA TYR A 342 -8.75 -1.53 23.43
C TYR A 342 -9.01 -0.05 23.13
N ARG A 343 -7.96 0.70 22.82
CA ARG A 343 -8.05 2.10 22.38
C ARG A 343 -8.21 2.18 20.85
N PRO A 344 -9.27 2.82 20.31
CA PRO A 344 -9.51 2.91 18.87
C PRO A 344 -8.39 3.61 18.10
N GLU A 345 -7.79 4.64 18.69
CA GLU A 345 -6.72 5.42 18.07
C GLU A 345 -5.48 4.55 17.84
N LYS A 346 -5.17 3.67 18.80
CA LYS A 346 -4.09 2.68 18.67
C LYS A 346 -4.41 1.59 17.64
N LEU A 347 -5.68 1.26 17.40
CA LEU A 347 -6.06 0.33 16.32
C LEU A 347 -5.78 0.94 14.95
N VAL A 348 -6.19 2.20 14.75
CA VAL A 348 -5.88 2.96 13.52
C VAL A 348 -4.37 3.05 13.32
N ASP A 349 -3.63 3.42 14.37
CA ASP A 349 -2.16 3.53 14.30
C ASP A 349 -1.48 2.19 14.01
N PHE A 350 -1.97 1.09 14.61
CA PHE A 350 -1.45 -0.25 14.34
C PHE A 350 -1.64 -0.63 12.87
N ILE A 351 -2.86 -0.48 12.33
CA ILE A 351 -3.15 -0.80 10.92
C ILE A 351 -2.31 0.07 9.98
N ALA A 352 -2.18 1.37 10.28
CA ALA A 352 -1.36 2.30 9.52
C ALA A 352 0.11 1.86 9.46
N ARG A 353 0.69 1.44 10.58
CA ARG A 353 2.09 0.96 10.63
C ARG A 353 2.30 -0.37 9.93
N VAL A 354 1.35 -1.31 10.06
CA VAL A 354 1.39 -2.58 9.32
C VAL A 354 1.34 -2.33 7.81
N LYS A 355 0.43 -1.45 7.36
CA LYS A 355 0.34 -1.03 5.96
C LYS A 355 1.62 -0.34 5.49
N TYR A 356 2.12 0.64 6.25
CA TYR A 356 3.38 1.32 5.94
C TYR A 356 4.53 0.33 5.75
N ALA A 357 4.75 -0.56 6.71
CA ALA A 357 5.89 -1.48 6.67
C ALA A 357 5.80 -2.48 5.51
N THR A 358 4.61 -3.03 5.25
CA THR A 358 4.40 -3.96 4.12
C THR A 358 4.47 -3.25 2.77
N SER A 359 3.85 -2.07 2.62
CA SER A 359 3.91 -1.29 1.39
C SER A 359 5.32 -0.78 1.08
N TYR A 360 6.11 -0.42 2.09
CA TYR A 360 7.51 -0.03 1.91
C TYR A 360 8.32 -1.17 1.26
N MET A 361 8.14 -2.39 1.76
CA MET A 361 8.78 -3.58 1.20
C MET A 361 8.29 -3.90 -0.22
N GLU A 362 7.02 -3.66 -0.53
CA GLU A 362 6.48 -3.83 -1.88
C GLU A 362 7.07 -2.83 -2.87
N ILE A 363 7.21 -1.55 -2.47
CA ILE A 363 7.85 -0.52 -3.31
C ILE A 363 9.34 -0.82 -3.52
N ILE A 364 10.08 -1.28 -2.50
CA ILE A 364 11.45 -1.77 -2.70
C ILE A 364 11.46 -2.82 -3.80
N ASN A 365 10.64 -3.87 -3.68
CA ASN A 365 10.61 -4.96 -4.66
C ASN A 365 10.25 -4.49 -6.07
N LYS A 366 9.40 -3.48 -6.22
CA LYS A 366 9.02 -2.92 -7.53
C LYS A 366 10.16 -2.10 -8.14
N THR A 367 10.76 -1.22 -7.35
CA THR A 367 11.86 -0.34 -7.77
C THR A 367 13.21 -1.05 -7.90
N LYS A 368 13.33 -2.26 -7.31
CA LYS A 368 14.44 -3.19 -7.55
C LYS A 368 14.38 -3.88 -8.91
N ARG A 369 13.18 -4.02 -9.50
CA ARG A 369 13.04 -4.55 -10.86
C ARG A 369 13.63 -3.50 -11.80
N ASN A 370 14.39 -3.92 -12.82
CA ASN A 370 15.15 -3.07 -13.76
C ASN A 370 16.52 -2.62 -13.20
N ASN A 371 16.85 -1.32 -13.21
CA ASN A 371 18.19 -0.84 -12.87
C ASN A 371 18.59 -0.94 -11.38
N GLY A 372 17.65 -1.25 -10.48
CA GLY A 372 17.92 -1.52 -9.07
C GLY A 372 18.25 -0.31 -8.19
N VAL A 373 18.76 0.80 -8.75
CA VAL A 373 19.29 1.97 -8.03
C VAL A 373 18.28 2.56 -7.04
N LEU A 374 17.02 2.76 -7.48
CA LEU A 374 15.97 3.31 -6.60
C LEU A 374 15.65 2.33 -5.45
N GLY A 375 15.58 1.04 -5.75
CA GLY A 375 15.37 -0.01 -4.75
C GLY A 375 16.50 -0.08 -3.72
N ASP A 376 17.76 0.03 -4.15
CA ASP A 376 18.93 0.06 -3.27
C ASP A 376 18.97 1.30 -2.38
N CYS A 377 18.59 2.47 -2.93
CA CYS A 377 18.42 3.68 -2.13
C CYS A 377 17.38 3.49 -1.03
N LEU A 378 16.20 2.95 -1.35
CA LEU A 378 15.17 2.66 -0.36
C LEU A 378 15.67 1.65 0.69
N ILE A 379 16.39 0.61 0.28
CA ILE A 379 16.95 -0.35 1.23
C ILE A 379 17.92 0.33 2.19
N SER A 380 18.78 1.18 1.66
CA SER A 380 19.78 1.91 2.44
C SER A 380 19.17 2.82 3.51
N PHE A 381 17.98 3.40 3.27
CA PHE A 381 17.28 4.23 4.26
C PHE A 381 16.76 3.44 5.46
N LYS A 382 16.60 2.11 5.31
CA LYS A 382 16.13 1.19 6.36
C LYS A 382 17.11 0.06 6.65
N LYS A 383 18.39 0.23 6.29
CA LYS A 383 19.44 -0.79 6.35
C LYS A 383 19.46 -1.57 7.67
N VAL A 384 19.38 -0.88 8.80
CA VAL A 384 19.37 -1.49 10.14
C VAL A 384 18.23 -2.50 10.31
N GLY A 385 17.04 -2.13 9.86
CA GLY A 385 15.85 -2.96 9.99
C GLY A 385 15.88 -4.16 9.04
N ILE A 386 15.96 -3.92 7.73
CA ILE A 386 15.71 -4.96 6.74
C ILE A 386 16.95 -5.76 6.31
N VAL A 387 18.16 -5.19 6.46
CA VAL A 387 19.43 -5.88 6.16
C VAL A 387 19.98 -6.47 7.44
N GLN A 388 20.32 -5.63 8.43
CA GLN A 388 21.06 -6.05 9.62
C GLN A 388 20.22 -6.84 10.63
N THR A 389 18.93 -6.54 10.75
CA THR A 389 18.05 -7.20 11.74
C THR A 389 17.24 -8.34 11.14
N MET A 390 16.56 -8.10 10.01
CA MET A 390 15.66 -9.09 9.41
C MET A 390 16.35 -10.01 8.38
N GLY A 391 17.52 -9.64 7.87
CA GLY A 391 18.28 -10.45 6.91
C GLY A 391 17.58 -10.66 5.56
N PHE A 392 16.64 -9.78 5.18
CA PHE A 392 15.92 -9.90 3.90
C PHE A 392 16.82 -9.62 2.69
N TYR A 393 17.86 -8.82 2.89
CA TYR A 393 18.86 -8.52 1.90
C TYR A 393 20.27 -8.73 2.45
N VAL A 394 21.21 -9.03 1.56
CA VAL A 394 22.65 -9.06 1.81
C VAL A 394 23.29 -7.91 1.04
N GLU A 395 24.22 -7.20 1.66
CA GLU A 395 24.92 -6.08 1.04
C GLU A 395 26.16 -6.57 0.29
N ASN A 396 26.25 -6.26 -1.01
CA ASN A 396 27.36 -6.59 -1.90
C ASN A 396 27.80 -5.31 -2.64
N ASN A 397 28.98 -4.77 -2.34
CA ASN A 397 29.55 -3.60 -3.05
C ASN A 397 28.56 -2.42 -3.22
N GLU A 398 27.92 -1.99 -2.14
CA GLU A 398 26.88 -0.92 -2.10
C GLU A 398 25.54 -1.25 -2.78
N THR A 399 25.41 -2.42 -3.39
CA THR A 399 24.14 -2.98 -3.88
C THR A 399 23.58 -3.97 -2.87
N TYR A 400 22.29 -4.31 -3.00
CA TYR A 400 21.64 -5.25 -2.09
C TYR A 400 21.04 -6.44 -2.85
N GLU A 401 21.41 -7.66 -2.49
CA GLU A 401 20.83 -8.87 -3.08
C GLU A 401 19.75 -9.45 -2.18
N PHE A 402 18.66 -9.92 -2.79
CA PHE A 402 17.55 -10.50 -2.04
C PHE A 402 17.91 -11.89 -1.55
N ASN A 403 17.88 -12.08 -0.23
CA ASN A 403 18.23 -13.35 0.40
C ASN A 403 16.98 -14.18 0.72
N TYR A 404 15.94 -13.53 1.26
CA TYR A 404 14.83 -14.23 1.89
C TYR A 404 13.46 -13.62 1.60
N LYS A 405 12.45 -14.48 1.40
CA LYS A 405 11.07 -14.06 1.07
C LYS A 405 10.45 -13.24 2.19
N ASN A 406 10.21 -11.96 1.91
CA ASN A 406 9.51 -11.05 2.82
C ASN A 406 8.03 -11.42 3.02
N VAL A 407 7.46 -10.97 4.15
CA VAL A 407 6.02 -11.06 4.41
C VAL A 407 5.28 -9.95 3.65
N LYS A 408 4.11 -10.28 3.09
CA LYS A 408 3.25 -9.33 2.36
C LYS A 408 1.93 -9.15 3.10
N PHE A 409 1.29 -7.99 2.94
CA PHE A 409 0.01 -7.72 3.57
C PHE A 409 -1.06 -8.77 3.18
N LYS A 410 -1.08 -9.19 1.92
CA LYS A 410 -2.03 -10.20 1.41
C LYS A 410 -1.91 -11.60 2.03
N LEU A 411 -0.84 -11.88 2.80
CA LEU A 411 -0.66 -13.16 3.49
C LEU A 411 -1.46 -13.24 4.79
N ILE A 412 -1.94 -12.11 5.32
CA ILE A 412 -2.79 -12.06 6.51
C ILE A 412 -4.13 -12.74 6.16
N ASN A 413 -4.38 -13.90 6.77
CA ASN A 413 -5.58 -14.73 6.58
C ASN A 413 -6.16 -15.20 7.93
N LEU A 414 -6.80 -14.31 8.68
CA LEU A 414 -7.47 -14.69 9.91
C LEU A 414 -8.97 -14.88 9.71
N ASP A 415 -9.37 -15.75 8.79
CA ASP A 415 -10.75 -16.27 8.76
C ASP A 415 -11.03 -17.19 9.97
N ALA A 416 -12.29 -17.61 10.18
CA ALA A 416 -12.62 -18.43 11.34
C ALA A 416 -11.82 -19.75 11.38
N LYS A 417 -11.58 -20.36 10.21
CA LYS A 417 -10.83 -21.63 10.09
C LYS A 417 -9.37 -21.46 10.52
N ASN A 418 -8.70 -20.42 10.03
CA ASN A 418 -7.30 -20.17 10.35
C ASN A 418 -7.12 -19.58 11.75
N PHE A 419 -8.10 -18.83 12.25
CA PHE A 419 -8.13 -18.44 13.65
C PHE A 419 -8.22 -19.66 14.57
N THR A 420 -9.10 -20.64 14.27
CA THR A 420 -9.11 -21.91 15.01
C THR A 420 -7.77 -22.62 14.96
N LYS A 421 -7.11 -22.69 13.80
CA LYS A 421 -5.75 -23.26 13.69
C LYS A 421 -4.73 -22.53 14.55
N LEU A 422 -4.82 -21.20 14.64
CA LEU A 422 -3.94 -20.39 15.49
C LEU A 422 -4.08 -20.76 16.98
N LEU A 423 -5.27 -21.20 17.41
CA LEU A 423 -5.56 -21.66 18.77
C LEU A 423 -5.16 -23.12 19.04
N ILE A 424 -4.98 -23.95 18.00
CA ILE A 424 -4.56 -25.34 18.17
C ILE A 424 -3.14 -25.35 18.76
N LYS A 425 -2.95 -26.18 19.80
CA LYS A 425 -1.63 -26.38 20.40
C LYS A 425 -0.78 -27.21 19.45
N VAL A 426 0.24 -26.61 18.88
CA VAL A 426 1.27 -27.32 18.10
C VAL A 426 2.55 -27.39 18.91
N ASN A 427 3.30 -28.48 18.73
CA ASN A 427 4.59 -28.66 19.35
C ASN A 427 5.69 -28.07 18.43
N ARG A 428 6.59 -27.27 19.01
CA ARG A 428 7.83 -26.75 18.38
C ARG A 428 7.65 -25.61 17.37
N PHE A 429 8.77 -25.25 16.74
CA PHE A 429 8.94 -24.25 15.67
C PHE A 429 8.26 -24.62 14.33
N GLU A 430 7.55 -25.74 14.23
CA GLU A 430 6.88 -26.19 12.99
C GLU A 430 5.93 -25.12 12.44
N GLU A 431 5.18 -24.44 13.32
CA GLU A 431 4.29 -23.33 12.92
C GLU A 431 5.03 -22.08 12.44
N ILE A 432 6.30 -21.88 12.82
CA ILE A 432 7.10 -20.76 12.32
C ILE A 432 7.75 -21.13 10.98
N ALA A 433 8.17 -22.40 10.83
CA ALA A 433 8.77 -22.92 9.61
C ALA A 433 7.79 -22.93 8.41
N ASP A 434 6.50 -23.13 8.65
CA ASP A 434 5.46 -22.90 7.64
C ASP A 434 5.18 -21.39 7.47
N TYR A 435 5.58 -20.84 6.33
CA TYR A 435 5.39 -19.42 6.01
C TYR A 435 3.93 -19.03 5.78
N ASN A 436 3.06 -20.01 5.53
CA ASN A 436 1.63 -19.79 5.33
C ASN A 436 0.85 -19.93 6.65
N SER A 437 1.51 -20.43 7.71
CA SER A 437 0.95 -20.45 9.06
C SER A 437 0.65 -19.04 9.53
N GLN A 438 -0.54 -18.84 10.10
CA GLN A 438 -0.92 -17.53 10.61
C GLN A 438 -0.11 -17.09 11.83
N MET A 439 0.48 -18.02 12.59
CA MET A 439 1.44 -17.67 13.63
C MET A 439 2.71 -17.07 13.02
N SER A 440 3.25 -17.70 11.97
CA SER A 440 4.44 -17.21 11.25
C SER A 440 4.16 -15.83 10.63
N VAL A 441 3.04 -15.67 9.92
CA VAL A 441 2.64 -14.40 9.31
C VAL A 441 2.48 -13.30 10.37
N LEU A 442 1.80 -13.58 11.48
CA LEU A 442 1.60 -12.63 12.58
C LEU A 442 2.93 -12.13 13.14
N LEU A 443 3.82 -13.05 13.51
CA LEU A 443 5.11 -12.71 14.11
C LEU A 443 6.01 -11.94 13.13
N LYS A 444 6.00 -12.30 11.84
CA LYS A 444 6.75 -11.60 10.80
C LYS A 444 6.20 -10.20 10.52
N ILE A 445 4.88 -10.03 10.51
CA ILE A 445 4.26 -8.70 10.35
C ILE A 445 4.63 -7.79 11.51
N ILE A 446 4.54 -8.27 12.75
CA ILE A 446 4.92 -7.48 13.94
C ILE A 446 6.42 -7.16 13.90
N SER A 447 7.28 -8.13 13.58
CA SER A 447 8.72 -7.94 13.47
C SER A 447 9.10 -6.94 12.37
N LEU A 448 8.47 -7.04 11.20
CA LEU A 448 8.64 -6.09 10.10
C LEU A 448 8.20 -4.68 10.49
N MET A 449 7.05 -4.55 11.16
CA MET A 449 6.55 -3.27 11.63
C MET A 449 7.55 -2.61 12.61
N ILE A 450 8.05 -3.36 13.59
CA ILE A 450 9.02 -2.87 14.58
C ILE A 450 10.34 -2.43 13.93
N THR A 451 10.82 -3.20 12.95
CA THR A 451 12.14 -2.96 12.34
C THR A 451 12.14 -1.84 11.30
N ILE A 452 11.05 -1.67 10.55
CA ILE A 452 10.87 -0.56 9.61
C ILE A 452 10.58 0.76 10.35
N ASP A 453 9.88 0.67 11.47
CA ASP A 453 9.45 1.80 12.27
C ASP A 453 9.80 1.62 13.76
N PRO A 454 11.01 2.04 14.17
CA PRO A 454 11.52 1.82 15.53
C PRO A 454 10.76 2.61 16.61
N LYS A 455 9.82 3.48 16.23
CA LYS A 455 8.92 4.16 17.18
C LYS A 455 7.76 3.27 17.63
N ALA A 456 7.44 2.21 16.87
CA ALA A 456 6.30 1.34 17.16
C ALA A 456 6.36 0.73 18.57
N PRO A 457 7.50 0.14 19.03
CA PRO A 457 7.59 -0.41 20.39
C PRO A 457 7.15 0.59 21.47
N LYS A 458 7.62 1.84 21.42
CA LYS A 458 7.26 2.88 22.39
C LYS A 458 5.74 3.17 22.40
N VAL A 459 5.09 3.23 21.24
CA VAL A 459 3.64 3.49 21.14
C VAL A 459 2.81 2.35 21.72
N PHE A 460 3.32 1.13 21.61
CA PHE A 460 2.71 -0.08 22.15
C PHE A 460 3.38 -0.53 23.46
N GLU A 461 3.92 0.42 24.23
CA GLU A 461 4.38 0.22 25.62
C GLU A 461 5.42 -0.90 25.77
N TYR A 462 6.23 -1.08 24.73
CA TYR A 462 7.23 -2.15 24.59
C TYR A 462 6.66 -3.55 24.91
N SER A 463 5.39 -3.78 24.59
CA SER A 463 4.68 -5.04 24.84
C SER A 463 4.30 -5.72 23.53
N TRP A 464 4.86 -6.90 23.31
CA TRP A 464 4.48 -7.75 22.17
C TRP A 464 3.06 -8.31 22.35
N GLU A 465 2.60 -8.45 23.58
CA GLU A 465 1.23 -8.87 23.94
C GLU A 465 0.21 -7.84 23.46
N ILE A 466 0.49 -6.55 23.66
CA ILE A 466 -0.33 -5.45 23.13
C ILE A 466 -0.34 -5.49 21.59
N LEU A 467 0.80 -5.70 20.95
CA LEU A 467 0.89 -5.79 19.48
C LEU A 467 0.10 -6.98 18.93
N LEU A 468 0.20 -8.14 19.56
CA LEU A 468 -0.60 -9.33 19.26
C LEU A 468 -2.10 -9.02 19.33
N LYS A 469 -2.50 -8.36 20.41
CA LYS A 469 -3.90 -8.01 20.64
C LYS A 469 -4.45 -7.13 19.51
N TYR A 470 -3.71 -6.08 19.13
CA TYR A 470 -4.11 -5.21 18.02
C TYR A 470 -4.09 -5.93 16.67
N TYR A 471 -3.19 -6.89 16.45
CA TYR A 471 -3.19 -7.71 15.23
C TYR A 471 -4.49 -8.50 15.06
N ILE A 472 -4.91 -9.22 16.10
CA ILE A 472 -6.14 -10.02 16.05
C ILE A 472 -7.37 -9.11 15.97
N ILE A 473 -7.39 -7.99 16.69
CA ILE A 473 -8.51 -7.04 16.58
C ILE A 473 -8.55 -6.41 15.19
N ALA A 474 -7.43 -6.13 14.53
CA ALA A 474 -7.42 -5.52 13.20
C ALA A 474 -7.91 -6.48 12.11
N PHE A 475 -7.40 -7.71 12.13
CA PHE A 475 -7.52 -8.63 11.00
C PHE A 475 -8.32 -9.89 11.28
N GLY A 476 -8.71 -10.10 12.54
CA GLY A 476 -9.42 -11.28 13.00
C GLY A 476 -10.74 -11.51 12.27
N PRO A 477 -11.33 -12.69 12.45
CA PRO A 477 -12.58 -13.01 11.80
C PRO A 477 -13.73 -12.25 12.48
N TYR A 478 -14.73 -11.88 11.68
CA TYR A 478 -15.92 -11.16 12.13
C TYR A 478 -17.20 -11.87 11.69
N LYS A 479 -18.20 -11.85 12.58
CA LYS A 479 -19.56 -12.31 12.33
C LYS A 479 -20.53 -11.29 12.86
N LYS A 480 -21.52 -10.89 12.06
CA LYS A 480 -22.47 -9.80 12.35
C LYS A 480 -22.96 -9.74 13.80
N ASN A 481 -23.34 -10.87 14.37
CA ASN A 481 -24.00 -10.98 15.68
C ASN A 481 -23.12 -11.60 16.78
N MET A 482 -21.82 -11.78 16.57
CA MET A 482 -20.94 -12.44 17.55
C MET A 482 -19.49 -11.94 17.48
N MET A 483 -18.89 -11.72 18.65
CA MET A 483 -17.43 -11.63 18.79
C MET A 483 -16.84 -13.04 18.66
N ILE A 484 -15.96 -13.24 17.69
CA ILE A 484 -15.39 -14.57 17.41
C ILE A 484 -14.23 -14.92 18.35
N PHE A 485 -13.55 -13.90 18.87
CA PHE A 485 -12.40 -14.06 19.75
C PHE A 485 -12.66 -13.45 21.14
N THR A 486 -12.04 -14.03 22.15
CA THR A 486 -12.25 -13.77 23.59
C THR A 486 -10.91 -13.61 24.31
N ASN A 487 -10.93 -13.16 25.58
CA ASN A 487 -9.72 -13.07 26.40
C ASN A 487 -8.97 -14.40 26.53
N LYS A 488 -9.70 -15.52 26.65
CA LYS A 488 -9.11 -16.87 26.70
C LYS A 488 -8.35 -17.21 25.42
N ASP A 489 -8.82 -16.74 24.28
CA ASP A 489 -8.14 -16.96 23.00
C ASP A 489 -6.80 -16.22 22.95
N PHE A 490 -6.74 -14.99 23.48
CA PHE A 490 -5.47 -14.25 23.61
C PHE A 490 -4.50 -14.98 24.54
N GLU A 491 -4.96 -15.44 25.71
CA GLU A 491 -4.13 -16.20 26.66
C GLU A 491 -3.50 -17.45 26.03
N ILE A 492 -4.27 -18.17 25.19
CA ILE A 492 -3.76 -19.35 24.46
C ILE A 492 -2.64 -18.95 23.49
N ILE A 493 -2.83 -17.87 22.73
CA ILE A 493 -1.86 -17.42 21.73
C ILE A 493 -0.61 -16.85 22.40
N GLU A 494 -0.77 -16.07 23.47
CA GLU A 494 0.32 -15.57 24.30
C GLU A 494 1.15 -16.71 24.90
N PHE A 495 0.49 -17.75 25.41
CA PHE A 495 1.16 -18.96 25.91
C PHE A 495 2.01 -19.63 24.81
N LYS A 496 1.49 -19.74 23.58
CA LYS A 496 2.23 -20.28 22.44
C LYS A 496 3.48 -19.45 22.13
N ILE A 497 3.35 -18.13 22.07
CA ILE A 497 4.49 -17.22 21.80
C ILE A 497 5.52 -17.30 22.92
N ASN A 498 5.11 -17.33 24.19
CA ASN A 498 6.02 -17.53 25.33
C ASN A 498 6.79 -18.86 25.27
N LYS A 499 6.13 -19.94 24.84
CA LYS A 499 6.79 -21.24 24.61
C LYS A 499 7.84 -21.13 23.50
N LEU A 500 7.53 -20.43 22.40
CA LEU A 500 8.47 -20.19 21.30
C LEU A 500 9.67 -19.33 21.74
N LEU A 501 9.43 -18.28 22.53
CA LEU A 501 10.48 -17.42 23.11
C LEU A 501 11.42 -18.22 24.03
N THR A 502 10.87 -19.12 24.84
CA THR A 502 11.65 -20.00 25.71
C THR A 502 12.51 -20.98 24.90
N GLN A 503 11.96 -21.53 23.81
CA GLN A 503 12.69 -22.42 22.91
C GLN A 503 13.79 -21.67 22.14
N TYR A 504 13.53 -20.43 21.73
CA TYR A 504 14.49 -19.59 21.00
C TYR A 504 15.78 -19.34 21.80
N LYS A 505 15.70 -19.24 23.13
CA LYS A 505 16.90 -19.12 24.00
C LYS A 505 17.91 -20.25 23.79
N LYS A 506 17.41 -21.47 23.56
CA LYS A 506 18.21 -22.70 23.41
C LYS A 506 18.50 -23.06 21.95
N LEU A 507 17.97 -22.30 20.99
CA LEU A 507 18.13 -22.58 19.57
C LEU A 507 19.55 -22.25 19.11
N GLN A 508 20.24 -23.19 18.47
CA GLN A 508 21.57 -22.97 17.91
C GLN A 508 21.52 -22.13 16.62
N GLN A 509 20.56 -22.38 15.74
CA GLN A 509 20.41 -21.69 14.45
C GLN A 509 19.40 -20.54 14.52
N LYS A 510 19.71 -19.50 15.30
CA LYS A 510 18.79 -18.36 15.54
C LYS A 510 18.45 -17.57 14.29
N ASP A 511 19.36 -17.50 13.33
CA ASP A 511 19.20 -16.72 12.09
C ASP A 511 18.02 -17.21 11.24
N LYS A 512 17.63 -18.49 11.36
CA LYS A 512 16.50 -19.06 10.61
C LYS A 512 15.13 -18.54 11.02
N VAL A 513 15.02 -17.93 12.19
CA VAL A 513 13.76 -17.44 12.77
C VAL A 513 13.89 -16.00 13.29
N ILE A 514 14.94 -15.29 12.87
CA ILE A 514 15.21 -13.93 13.34
C ILE A 514 14.11 -12.95 12.90
N ASP A 515 13.56 -13.18 11.70
CA ASP A 515 12.51 -12.40 11.05
C ASP A 515 11.12 -12.55 11.69
N SER A 516 10.98 -13.47 12.64
CA SER A 516 9.71 -13.85 13.25
C SER A 516 9.79 -13.77 14.77
N ILE A 517 10.59 -14.60 15.42
CA ILE A 517 10.68 -14.63 16.90
C ILE A 517 11.86 -13.82 17.44
N GLY A 518 12.92 -13.63 16.65
CA GLY A 518 14.15 -12.97 17.12
C GLY A 518 13.93 -11.51 17.54
N VAL A 519 13.15 -10.76 16.75
CA VAL A 519 12.77 -9.38 17.10
C VAL A 519 11.86 -9.33 18.33
N ILE A 520 10.90 -10.25 18.43
CA ILE A 520 9.98 -10.34 19.58
C ILE A 520 10.75 -10.67 20.86
N TYR A 521 11.76 -11.55 20.77
CA TYR A 521 12.65 -11.86 21.88
C TYR A 521 13.41 -10.62 22.36
N LYS A 522 14.00 -9.84 21.44
CA LYS A 522 14.67 -8.58 21.79
C LYS A 522 13.73 -7.59 22.47
N LEU A 523 12.49 -7.49 21.98
CA LEU A 523 11.45 -6.64 22.59
C LEU A 523 11.09 -7.10 24.01
N GLN A 524 10.99 -8.41 24.24
CA GLN A 524 10.72 -8.98 25.56
C GLN A 524 11.84 -8.66 26.56
N THR A 525 13.10 -8.71 26.14
CA THR A 525 14.28 -8.50 27.00
C THR A 525 14.70 -7.03 27.12
N PHE A 526 14.01 -6.11 26.45
CA PHE A 526 14.30 -4.68 26.54
C PHE A 526 13.74 -4.04 27.82
N LYS A 527 12.75 -4.69 28.45
CA LYS A 527 12.27 -4.35 29.79
C LYS A 527 13.30 -4.76 30.83
#